data_AF-A0A0B7JR48-F1
#
_entry.id   AF-A0A0B7JR48-F1
#
_cell.length_a   1.000
_cell.length_b   1.000
_cell.length_c   1.000
_cell.angle_alpha   90.00
_cell.angle_beta   90.00
_cell.angle_gamma   90.00
#
_symmetry.space_group_name_H-M   'P 1'
#
loop_
_entity.id
_entity.type
_entity.pdbx_description
1 polymer ?
#
loop_
_entity_poly.entity_id
_entity_poly.type
_entity_poly.pdbx_seq_one_letter_code
_entity_poly.pdbx_strand_id
1 'polypeptide(L)'
;MCSPAPNPRRRIESPSPQHQAVEMVRYAATEIEPAKSARARGAYLRVSFKNTRETAQAINGWKLQRAVTFLENVKEHKEAVPMRRYAGSTGRTAQGKQFGVSKARWPIKSAEFLLGLLKNAEANADAKGLDTGALIVKHIQVNQAPKQRRRTYRAHGRINPYMSNPCHIELILTEAEEVVQKSEEVAGREDLRLNSRQRGARVRQAITAA
;
A
#
# COMPACT_ATOMS: atom_id res chain seq x y z
N MET A 1 16.87 26.41 71.10
CA MET A 1 17.24 26.67 69.70
C MET A 1 16.32 25.85 68.82
N CYS A 2 15.25 26.47 68.29
CA CYS A 2 14.29 25.82 67.39
C CYS A 2 14.60 26.24 65.96
N SER A 3 14.90 25.29 65.08
CA SER A 3 15.08 25.53 63.65
C SER A 3 13.74 25.92 62.98
N PRO A 4 13.72 26.88 62.05
CA PRO A 4 12.50 27.26 61.34
C PRO A 4 12.13 26.22 60.27
N ALA A 5 10.83 25.97 60.13
CA ALA A 5 10.26 25.03 59.15
C ALA A 5 10.42 25.53 57.70
N PRO A 6 10.60 24.62 56.71
CA PRO A 6 10.69 25.01 55.30
C PRO A 6 9.33 25.45 54.74
N ASN A 7 9.38 26.53 53.97
CA ASN A 7 8.26 27.25 53.34
C ASN A 7 7.43 26.35 52.37
N PRO A 8 6.09 26.23 52.51
CA PRO A 8 5.27 25.30 51.73
C PRO A 8 4.92 25.77 50.31
N ARG A 9 5.63 26.76 49.75
CA ARG A 9 5.33 27.32 48.41
C ARG A 9 6.43 27.10 47.37
N ARG A 10 7.01 25.90 47.30
CA ARG A 10 7.62 25.47 46.02
C ARG A 10 6.48 25.09 45.08
N ARG A 11 6.13 26.03 44.21
CA ARG A 11 5.35 25.80 43.00
C ARG A 11 5.99 24.58 42.31
N ILE A 12 5.30 23.45 42.31
CA ILE A 12 5.70 22.33 41.46
C ILE A 12 5.47 22.86 40.05
N GLU A 13 6.54 23.30 39.40
CA GLU A 13 6.51 23.56 37.97
C GLU A 13 6.16 22.22 37.32
N SER A 14 4.91 22.09 36.90
CA SER A 14 4.45 21.00 36.05
C SER A 14 5.40 20.93 34.86
N PRO A 15 6.02 19.77 34.58
CA PRO A 15 6.86 19.66 33.40
C PRO A 15 6.02 20.10 32.20
N SER A 16 6.51 21.11 31.48
CA SER A 16 5.99 21.54 30.19
C SER A 16 5.65 20.30 29.35
N PRO A 17 4.57 20.29 28.56
CA PRO A 17 4.25 19.14 27.72
C PRO A 17 5.48 18.84 26.88
N GLN A 18 6.19 17.77 27.25
CA GLN A 18 7.26 17.24 26.41
C GLN A 18 6.54 17.00 25.09
N HIS A 19 6.96 17.71 24.04
CA HIS A 19 6.56 17.39 22.68
C HIS A 19 6.69 15.88 22.57
N GLN A 20 5.56 15.18 22.55
CA GLN A 20 5.55 13.76 22.27
C GLN A 20 6.26 13.69 20.92
N ALA A 21 7.49 13.16 20.92
CA ALA A 21 8.18 12.86 19.70
C ALA A 21 7.25 11.93 18.95
N VAL A 22 6.55 12.47 17.94
CA VAL A 22 5.64 11.70 17.11
C VAL A 22 6.54 10.69 16.44
N GLU A 23 6.55 9.47 16.97
CA GLU A 23 7.42 8.40 16.49
C GLU A 23 7.08 8.20 15.02
N MET A 24 7.97 8.64 14.13
CA MET A 24 7.72 8.66 12.70
C MET A 24 7.47 7.22 12.25
N VAL A 25 6.25 6.98 11.79
CA VAL A 25 5.80 5.65 11.44
C VAL A 25 6.55 5.18 10.19
N ARG A 26 7.33 4.09 10.34
CA ARG A 26 8.13 3.52 9.25
C ARG A 26 7.27 2.63 8.35
N TYR A 27 7.40 2.85 7.05
CA TYR A 27 6.78 2.06 5.98
C TYR A 27 7.76 0.98 5.51
N ALA A 28 7.26 -0.13 5.00
CA ALA A 28 8.13 -1.20 4.51
C ALA A 28 8.86 -0.80 3.20
N ALA A 29 8.17 -0.11 2.29
CA ALA A 29 8.76 0.38 1.04
C ALA A 29 9.41 1.75 1.26
N THR A 30 10.74 1.79 1.23
CA THR A 30 11.54 3.02 1.39
C THR A 30 12.09 3.58 0.08
N GLU A 31 12.10 2.78 -0.98
CA GLU A 31 12.73 3.11 -2.28
C GLU A 31 11.93 4.12 -3.13
N ILE A 32 10.73 4.49 -2.69
CA ILE A 32 9.87 5.43 -3.42
C ILE A 32 10.21 6.86 -3.03
N GLU A 33 10.45 7.72 -4.03
CA GLU A 33 10.76 9.14 -3.86
C GLU A 33 9.68 9.83 -2.97
N PRO A 34 10.06 10.38 -1.80
CA PRO A 34 9.09 10.94 -0.85
C PRO A 34 8.47 12.27 -1.32
N ALA A 35 9.13 12.96 -2.25
CA ALA A 35 8.67 14.22 -2.82
C ALA A 35 7.45 14.03 -3.73
N LYS A 36 7.49 13.05 -4.64
CA LYS A 36 6.42 12.72 -5.58
C LYS A 36 5.39 11.71 -5.06
N SER A 37 5.39 11.46 -3.74
CA SER A 37 4.55 10.42 -3.15
C SER A 37 3.77 10.89 -1.94
N ALA A 38 2.53 10.42 -1.84
CA ALA A 38 1.68 10.61 -0.66
C ALA A 38 1.50 9.27 0.06
N ARG A 39 1.58 9.29 1.39
CA ARG A 39 1.51 8.08 2.22
C ARG A 39 0.29 8.14 3.13
N ALA A 40 -0.33 6.99 3.36
CA ALA A 40 -1.38 6.84 4.38
C ALA A 40 -1.25 5.48 5.08
N ARG A 41 -1.69 5.41 6.34
CA ARG A 41 -1.63 4.19 7.14
C ARG A 41 -2.80 4.12 8.09
N GLY A 42 -3.33 2.92 8.29
CA GLY A 42 -4.25 2.59 9.37
C GLY A 42 -3.68 1.46 10.22
N ALA A 43 -3.60 1.66 11.53
CA ALA A 43 -3.09 0.67 12.47
C ALA A 43 -4.21 0.08 13.33
N TYR A 44 -4.07 -1.18 13.74
CA TYR A 44 -5.01 -1.89 14.61
C TYR A 44 -6.46 -1.90 14.10
N LEU A 45 -6.64 -1.90 12.77
CA LEU A 45 -7.96 -1.84 12.16
C LEU A 45 -8.70 -3.15 12.39
N ARG A 46 -9.92 -3.06 12.93
CA ARG A 46 -10.77 -4.22 13.25
C ARG A 46 -11.51 -4.75 12.01
N VAL A 47 -10.74 -5.17 11.02
CA VAL A 47 -11.18 -5.77 9.75
C VAL A 47 -10.45 -7.10 9.53
N SER A 48 -11.06 -8.01 8.77
CA SER A 48 -10.45 -9.30 8.46
C SER A 48 -9.17 -9.10 7.65
N PHE A 49 -8.03 -9.51 8.21
CA PHE A 49 -6.73 -9.49 7.52
C PHE A 49 -6.79 -10.16 6.15
N LYS A 50 -7.38 -11.36 6.06
CA LYS A 50 -7.41 -12.16 4.84
C LYS A 50 -8.20 -11.47 3.72
N ASN A 51 -9.38 -10.94 4.05
CA ASN A 51 -10.22 -10.25 3.07
C ASN A 51 -9.54 -8.97 2.60
N THR A 52 -9.03 -8.19 3.56
CA THR A 52 -8.38 -6.91 3.27
C THR A 52 -7.12 -7.10 2.41
N ARG A 53 -6.36 -8.18 2.61
CA ARG A 53 -5.22 -8.51 1.75
C ARG A 53 -5.64 -8.78 0.31
N GLU A 54 -6.69 -9.55 0.07
CA GLU A 54 -7.16 -9.81 -1.30
C GLU A 54 -7.70 -8.54 -1.95
N THR A 55 -8.45 -7.72 -1.22
CA THR A 55 -8.96 -6.43 -1.73
C THR A 55 -7.84 -5.45 -2.05
N ALA A 56 -6.85 -5.31 -1.15
CA ALA A 56 -5.69 -4.46 -1.37
C ALA A 56 -4.87 -4.89 -2.58
N GLN A 57 -4.70 -6.20 -2.79
CA GLN A 57 -3.96 -6.72 -3.94
C GLN A 57 -4.72 -6.56 -5.26
N ALA A 58 -6.05 -6.46 -5.23
CA ALA A 58 -6.84 -6.20 -6.44
C ALA A 58 -6.62 -4.79 -6.99
N ILE A 59 -6.40 -3.80 -6.11
CA ILE A 59 -6.20 -2.39 -6.49
C ILE A 59 -4.72 -2.00 -6.65
N ASN A 60 -3.80 -2.94 -6.42
CA ASN A 60 -2.37 -2.66 -6.47
C ASN A 60 -1.93 -2.32 -7.90
N GLY A 61 -1.28 -1.17 -8.09
CA GLY A 61 -0.83 -0.69 -9.40
C GLY A 61 -1.88 0.03 -10.24
N TRP A 62 -3.08 0.28 -9.70
CA TRP A 62 -4.13 1.01 -10.43
C TRP A 62 -4.04 2.51 -10.25
N LYS A 63 -4.61 3.25 -11.22
CA LYS A 63 -4.91 4.68 -11.05
C LYS A 63 -5.90 4.86 -9.89
N LEU A 64 -5.71 5.92 -9.11
CA LEU A 64 -6.51 6.21 -7.91
C LEU A 64 -8.02 6.23 -8.22
N GLN A 65 -8.43 6.96 -9.26
CA GLN A 65 -9.83 7.08 -9.67
C GLN A 65 -10.48 5.71 -9.95
N ARG A 66 -9.80 4.85 -10.72
CA ARG A 66 -10.30 3.49 -11.02
C ARG A 66 -10.42 2.64 -9.76
N ALA A 67 -9.45 2.74 -8.86
CA ALA A 67 -9.47 2.01 -7.58
C ALA A 67 -10.65 2.44 -6.71
N VAL A 68 -10.94 3.74 -6.62
CA VAL A 68 -12.10 4.26 -5.88
C VAL A 68 -13.41 3.72 -6.46
N THR A 69 -13.62 3.86 -7.77
CA THR A 69 -14.82 3.35 -8.46
C THR A 69 -14.99 1.84 -8.27
N PHE A 70 -13.90 1.08 -8.35
CA PHE A 70 -13.94 -0.37 -8.11
C PHE A 70 -14.42 -0.71 -6.70
N LEU A 71 -13.88 -0.05 -5.68
CA LEU A 71 -14.25 -0.34 -4.29
C LEU A 71 -15.69 0.08 -3.98
N GLU A 72 -16.20 1.14 -4.60
CA GLU A 72 -17.61 1.52 -4.54
C GLU A 72 -18.51 0.47 -5.21
N ASN A 73 -18.14 0.02 -6.42
CA ASN A 73 -18.83 -1.08 -7.11
C ASN A 73 -18.83 -2.39 -6.29
N VAL A 74 -17.76 -2.67 -5.54
CA VAL A 74 -17.69 -3.83 -4.64
C VAL A 74 -18.69 -3.72 -3.49
N LYS A 75 -18.91 -2.51 -2.94
CA LYS A 75 -19.94 -2.29 -1.92
C LYS A 75 -21.34 -2.54 -2.48
N GLU A 76 -21.58 -2.12 -3.72
CA GLU A 76 -22.84 -2.31 -4.44
C GLU A 76 -23.00 -3.70 -5.08
N HIS A 77 -22.00 -4.59 -4.92
CA HIS A 77 -21.96 -5.93 -5.51
C HIS A 77 -21.97 -5.97 -7.06
N LYS A 78 -21.62 -4.86 -7.71
CA LYS A 78 -21.49 -4.77 -9.18
C LYS A 78 -20.20 -5.42 -9.69
N GLU A 79 -19.10 -5.23 -8.96
CA GLU A 79 -17.80 -5.87 -9.22
C GLU A 79 -17.38 -6.71 -8.01
N ALA A 80 -16.63 -7.80 -8.22
CA ALA A 80 -16.17 -8.68 -7.14
C ALA A 80 -14.65 -8.61 -6.95
N VAL A 81 -14.20 -8.81 -5.71
CA VAL A 81 -12.79 -8.92 -5.38
C VAL A 81 -12.30 -10.34 -5.68
N PRO A 82 -11.26 -10.52 -6.52
CA PRO A 82 -10.70 -11.83 -6.81
C PRO A 82 -10.02 -12.41 -5.56
N MET A 83 -10.40 -13.63 -5.18
CA MET A 83 -9.77 -14.33 -4.06
C MET A 83 -8.68 -15.25 -4.60
N ARG A 84 -7.40 -14.89 -4.39
CA ARG A 84 -6.25 -15.64 -4.90
C ARG A 84 -5.60 -16.52 -3.84
N ARG A 85 -5.07 -15.92 -2.77
CA ARG A 85 -4.34 -16.68 -1.73
C ARG A 85 -5.30 -17.29 -0.72
N TYR A 86 -6.28 -16.52 -0.25
CA TYR A 86 -7.24 -16.97 0.76
C TYR A 86 -8.58 -17.43 0.16
N ALA A 87 -8.53 -18.35 -0.81
CA ALA A 87 -9.69 -18.84 -1.56
C ALA A 87 -10.23 -20.21 -1.11
N GLY A 88 -9.89 -20.64 0.12
CA GLY A 88 -10.31 -21.92 0.68
C GLY A 88 -11.82 -22.00 0.84
N SER A 89 -12.43 -23.06 0.29
CA SER A 89 -13.88 -23.34 0.33
C SER A 89 -14.78 -22.13 0.03
N THR A 90 -14.30 -21.22 -0.83
CA THR A 90 -15.04 -20.02 -1.24
C THR A 90 -15.90 -20.33 -2.46
N GLY A 91 -17.12 -19.77 -2.48
CA GLY A 91 -18.04 -19.89 -3.61
C GLY A 91 -17.47 -19.31 -4.91
N ARG A 92 -18.03 -19.77 -6.03
CA ARG A 92 -17.69 -19.28 -7.38
C ARG A 92 -18.68 -18.20 -7.79
N THR A 93 -18.23 -17.23 -8.57
CA THR A 93 -19.08 -16.16 -9.13
C THR A 93 -18.63 -15.80 -10.54
N ALA A 94 -19.59 -15.44 -11.41
CA ALA A 94 -19.31 -15.03 -12.78
C ALA A 94 -18.47 -13.75 -12.86
N GLN A 95 -18.58 -12.86 -11.85
CA GLN A 95 -17.83 -11.61 -11.79
C GLN A 95 -16.30 -11.82 -11.67
N GLY A 96 -15.87 -13.01 -11.24
CA GLY A 96 -14.44 -13.34 -11.20
C GLY A 96 -13.78 -13.45 -12.59
N LYS A 97 -14.58 -13.62 -13.66
CA LYS A 97 -14.09 -13.76 -15.04
C LYS A 97 -13.24 -12.56 -15.49
N GLN A 98 -13.60 -11.35 -15.06
CA GLN A 98 -12.83 -10.12 -15.34
C GLN A 98 -11.36 -10.22 -14.91
N PHE A 99 -11.09 -10.99 -13.85
CA PHE A 99 -9.75 -11.17 -13.28
C PHE A 99 -9.15 -12.55 -13.57
N GLY A 100 -9.78 -13.34 -14.45
CA GLY A 100 -9.37 -14.71 -14.79
C GLY A 100 -9.51 -15.71 -13.64
N VAL A 101 -10.36 -15.44 -12.63
CA VAL A 101 -10.55 -16.32 -11.47
C VAL A 101 -11.99 -16.83 -11.39
N SER A 102 -12.16 -18.08 -10.92
CA SER A 102 -13.49 -18.63 -10.67
C SER A 102 -14.06 -18.22 -9.30
N LYS A 103 -13.20 -17.87 -8.34
CA LYS A 103 -13.56 -17.56 -6.95
C LYS A 103 -13.35 -16.07 -6.67
N ALA A 104 -14.43 -15.38 -6.33
CA ALA A 104 -14.41 -13.97 -5.94
C ALA A 104 -15.51 -13.69 -4.90
N ARG A 105 -15.37 -12.59 -4.14
CA ARG A 105 -16.31 -12.18 -3.08
C ARG A 105 -16.45 -10.66 -3.00
N TRP A 106 -17.41 -10.19 -2.19
CA TRP A 106 -17.65 -8.78 -1.89
C TRP A 106 -17.33 -8.45 -0.42
N PRO A 107 -16.06 -8.20 -0.06
CA PRO A 107 -15.68 -7.86 1.30
C PRO A 107 -15.98 -6.38 1.61
N ILE A 108 -17.26 -6.06 1.85
CA ILE A 108 -17.78 -4.69 2.07
C ILE A 108 -16.96 -3.93 3.12
N LYS A 109 -16.77 -4.51 4.30
CA LYS A 109 -16.03 -3.88 5.40
C LYS A 109 -14.57 -3.57 5.03
N SER A 110 -13.92 -4.44 4.25
CA SER A 110 -12.54 -4.18 3.81
C SER A 110 -12.50 -3.05 2.78
N ALA A 111 -13.48 -2.99 1.87
CA ALA A 111 -13.59 -1.92 0.89
C ALA A 111 -13.82 -0.54 1.53
N GLU A 112 -14.65 -0.46 2.57
CA GLU A 112 -14.91 0.79 3.31
C GLU A 112 -13.64 1.36 3.96
N PHE A 113 -12.86 0.51 4.65
CA PHE A 113 -11.62 0.95 5.28
C PHE A 113 -10.56 1.35 4.25
N LEU A 114 -10.50 0.65 3.11
CA LEU A 114 -9.59 1.01 2.01
C LEU A 114 -9.99 2.31 1.34
N LEU A 115 -11.28 2.55 1.10
CA LEU A 115 -11.79 3.82 0.57
C LEU A 115 -11.44 4.99 1.49
N GLY A 116 -11.64 4.84 2.80
CA GLY A 116 -11.26 5.86 3.77
C GLY A 116 -9.76 6.17 3.75
N LEU A 117 -8.92 5.15 3.61
CA LEU A 117 -7.46 5.32 3.52
C LEU A 117 -7.01 5.93 2.19
N LEU A 118 -7.67 5.61 1.07
CA LEU A 118 -7.39 6.23 -0.24
C LEU A 118 -7.74 7.71 -0.24
N LYS A 119 -8.91 8.09 0.30
CA LYS A 119 -9.32 9.51 0.45
C LYS A 119 -8.36 10.30 1.33
N ASN A 120 -7.84 9.68 2.39
CA ASN A 120 -6.81 10.30 3.22
C ASN A 120 -5.49 10.50 2.45
N ALA A 121 -5.09 9.50 1.65
CA ALA A 121 -3.88 9.62 0.83
C ALA A 121 -4.01 10.64 -0.29
N GLU A 122 -5.20 10.78 -0.88
CA GLU A 122 -5.56 11.81 -1.86
C GLU A 122 -5.44 13.20 -1.25
N ALA A 123 -6.06 13.44 -0.09
CA ALA A 123 -5.93 14.71 0.63
C ALA A 123 -4.47 15.04 1.01
N ASN A 124 -3.66 14.03 1.34
CA ASN A 124 -2.23 14.22 1.57
C ASN A 124 -1.45 14.54 0.29
N ALA A 125 -1.90 14.05 -0.86
CA ALA A 125 -1.30 14.37 -2.16
C ALA A 125 -1.65 15.79 -2.60
N ASP A 126 -2.91 16.20 -2.41
CA ASP A 126 -3.37 17.58 -2.62
C ASP A 126 -2.58 18.57 -1.77
N ALA A 127 -2.39 18.25 -0.48
CA ALA A 127 -1.61 19.09 0.42
C ALA A 127 -0.12 19.21 0.01
N LYS A 128 0.39 18.23 -0.76
CA LYS A 128 1.74 18.26 -1.33
C LYS A 128 1.81 18.93 -2.71
N GLY A 129 0.66 19.29 -3.30
CA GLY A 129 0.58 19.88 -4.64
C GLY A 129 0.84 18.87 -5.76
N LEU A 130 0.60 17.58 -5.52
CA LEU A 130 0.70 16.54 -6.55
C LEU A 130 -0.57 16.55 -7.43
N ASP A 131 -0.45 16.16 -8.69
CA ASP A 131 -1.60 16.03 -9.60
C ASP A 131 -2.44 14.80 -9.25
N THR A 132 -3.64 15.02 -8.70
CA THR A 132 -4.58 13.95 -8.33
C THR A 132 -5.06 13.11 -9.51
N GLY A 133 -5.08 13.66 -10.72
CA GLY A 133 -5.47 12.93 -11.93
C GLY A 133 -4.45 11.86 -12.33
N ALA A 134 -3.17 12.09 -12.04
CA ALA A 134 -2.06 11.21 -12.42
C ALA A 134 -1.63 10.24 -11.31
N LEU A 135 -2.32 10.20 -10.16
CA LEU A 135 -1.94 9.34 -9.04
C LEU A 135 -2.18 7.84 -9.32
N ILE A 136 -1.16 7.05 -9.01
CA ILE A 136 -1.17 5.59 -9.07
C ILE A 136 -0.89 5.01 -7.68
N VAL A 137 -1.60 3.94 -7.32
CA VAL A 137 -1.31 3.13 -6.13
C VAL A 137 -0.05 2.31 -6.38
N LYS A 138 1.12 2.83 -6.00
CA LYS A 138 2.41 2.16 -6.23
C LYS A 138 2.67 1.03 -5.26
N HIS A 139 2.37 1.27 -3.98
CA HIS A 139 2.57 0.28 -2.92
C HIS A 139 1.33 0.22 -2.05
N ILE A 140 0.87 -1.00 -1.81
CA ILE A 140 -0.16 -1.28 -0.81
C ILE A 140 0.16 -2.58 -0.10
N GLN A 141 0.24 -2.49 1.22
CA GLN A 141 0.59 -3.61 2.06
C GLN A 141 -0.38 -3.73 3.22
N VAL A 142 -0.76 -4.97 3.50
CA VAL A 142 -1.62 -5.34 4.62
C VAL A 142 -0.87 -6.37 5.46
N ASN A 143 -0.65 -6.05 6.73
CA ASN A 143 0.03 -6.89 7.70
C ASN A 143 -0.93 -7.30 8.82
N GLN A 144 -0.63 -8.40 9.50
CA GLN A 144 -1.41 -8.84 10.65
C GLN A 144 -1.16 -7.94 11.85
N ALA A 145 -2.23 -7.56 12.54
CA ALA A 145 -2.15 -6.87 13.82
C ALA A 145 -2.35 -7.87 14.99
N PRO A 146 -1.99 -7.49 16.24
CA PRO A 146 -2.22 -8.33 17.41
C PRO A 146 -3.66 -8.81 17.53
N LYS A 147 -3.84 -10.11 17.73
CA LYS A 147 -5.16 -10.75 17.76
C LYS A 147 -5.92 -10.36 19.03
N GLN A 148 -7.18 -9.94 18.88
CA GLN A 148 -8.06 -9.68 20.01
C GLN A 148 -8.74 -10.98 20.43
N ARG A 149 -8.57 -11.38 21.69
CA ARG A 149 -8.98 -12.71 22.17
C ARG A 149 -10.28 -12.64 22.99
N ARG A 150 -11.23 -13.51 22.65
CA ARG A 150 -12.44 -13.80 23.42
C ARG A 150 -12.50 -15.31 23.72
N ARG A 151 -13.39 -15.72 24.61
CA ARG A 151 -13.61 -17.14 24.97
C ARG A 151 -14.86 -17.67 24.28
N THR A 152 -14.84 -18.93 23.88
CA THR A 152 -16.01 -19.68 23.42
C THR A 152 -16.11 -20.96 24.23
N TYR A 153 -17.24 -21.13 24.93
CA TYR A 153 -17.56 -22.34 25.67
C TYR A 153 -18.01 -23.44 24.71
N ARG A 154 -17.54 -24.66 24.94
CA ARG A 154 -17.83 -25.84 24.13
C ARG A 154 -18.30 -26.99 25.02
N ALA A 155 -18.84 -28.02 24.39
CA ALA A 155 -19.31 -29.22 25.06
C ALA A 155 -18.25 -29.80 26.02
N HIS A 156 -18.74 -30.35 27.14
CA HIS A 156 -17.95 -30.93 28.24
C HIS A 156 -17.02 -29.92 28.94
N GLY A 157 -17.45 -28.67 29.13
CA GLY A 157 -16.70 -27.67 29.90
C GLY A 157 -15.42 -27.14 29.21
N ARG A 158 -15.21 -27.45 27.92
CA ARG A 158 -14.03 -26.99 27.17
C ARG A 158 -14.12 -25.49 26.84
N ILE A 159 -12.98 -24.80 26.90
CA ILE A 159 -12.88 -23.37 26.55
C ILE A 159 -11.91 -23.21 25.37
N ASN A 160 -12.45 -22.79 24.23
CA ASN A 160 -11.65 -22.49 23.03
C ASN A 160 -11.48 -20.98 22.86
N PRO A 161 -10.37 -20.52 22.23
CA PRO A 161 -10.20 -19.13 21.90
C PRO A 161 -11.03 -18.74 20.67
N TYR A 162 -11.70 -17.59 20.74
CA TYR A 162 -12.31 -16.91 19.58
C TYR A 162 -11.60 -15.60 19.35
N MET A 163 -10.81 -15.54 18.28
CA MET A 163 -9.90 -14.43 18.02
C MET A 163 -10.36 -13.59 16.84
N SER A 164 -10.35 -12.26 17.00
CA SER A 164 -10.39 -11.36 15.85
C SER A 164 -8.99 -11.26 15.24
N ASN A 165 -8.91 -11.19 13.92
CA ASN A 165 -7.66 -11.03 13.18
C ASN A 165 -7.62 -9.64 12.52
N PRO A 166 -7.33 -8.58 13.29
CA PRO A 166 -7.20 -7.22 12.78
C PRO A 166 -5.98 -7.07 11.85
N CYS A 167 -5.88 -5.94 11.16
CA CYS A 167 -4.76 -5.65 10.28
C CYS A 167 -4.18 -4.24 10.45
N HIS A 168 -2.93 -4.10 10.02
CA HIS A 168 -2.30 -2.83 9.69
C HIS A 168 -2.30 -2.69 8.17
N ILE A 169 -2.71 -1.53 7.66
CA ILE A 169 -2.71 -1.22 6.24
C ILE A 169 -1.80 -0.03 6.03
N GLU A 170 -0.89 -0.12 5.09
CA GLU A 170 -0.08 1.00 4.61
C GLU A 170 -0.23 1.12 3.09
N LEU A 171 -0.30 2.35 2.60
CA LEU A 171 -0.33 2.62 1.18
C LEU A 171 0.51 3.86 0.81
N ILE A 172 0.99 3.85 -0.42
CA ILE A 172 1.77 4.91 -1.03
C ILE A 172 1.21 5.16 -2.43
N LEU A 173 0.79 6.40 -2.66
CA LEU A 173 0.44 6.93 -3.97
C LEU A 173 1.66 7.63 -4.55
N THR A 174 1.88 7.49 -5.85
CA THR A 174 2.90 8.22 -6.59
C THR A 174 2.28 8.82 -7.84
N GLU A 175 2.80 9.95 -8.29
CA GLU A 175 2.51 10.41 -9.65
C GLU A 175 3.05 9.40 -10.67
N ALA A 176 2.29 9.21 -11.74
CA ALA A 176 2.75 8.44 -12.89
C ALA A 176 3.83 9.22 -13.63
N GLU A 177 5.04 8.67 -13.73
CA GLU A 177 6.03 9.21 -14.67
C GLU A 177 5.65 8.77 -16.09
N GLU A 178 5.44 9.73 -16.98
CA GLU A 178 5.37 9.44 -18.40
C GLU A 178 6.75 8.98 -18.86
N VAL A 179 6.93 7.66 -19.01
CA VAL A 179 8.15 7.11 -19.58
C VAL A 179 8.16 7.48 -21.06
N VAL A 180 8.84 8.57 -21.40
CA VAL A 180 9.22 8.90 -22.78
C VAL A 180 10.11 7.75 -23.26
N GLN A 181 9.62 6.94 -24.20
CA GLN A 181 10.45 5.91 -24.81
C GLN A 181 11.67 6.58 -25.44
N LYS A 182 12.87 6.11 -25.07
CA LYS A 182 14.09 6.48 -25.81
C LYS A 182 13.89 6.05 -27.26
N SER A 183 14.24 6.93 -28.20
CA SER A 183 14.17 6.63 -29.63
C SER A 183 14.98 5.37 -29.96
N GLU A 184 14.51 4.58 -30.93
CA GLU A 184 15.14 3.33 -31.37
C GLU A 184 16.62 3.50 -31.75
N GLU A 185 17.00 4.70 -32.21
CA GLU A 185 18.37 5.09 -32.56
C GLU A 185 19.37 5.01 -31.39
N VAL A 186 18.91 5.22 -30.15
CA VAL A 186 19.77 5.18 -28.95
C VAL A 186 19.89 3.76 -28.41
N ALA A 187 18.83 2.95 -28.50
CA ALA A 187 18.85 1.54 -28.10
C ALA A 187 19.73 0.69 -29.03
N GLY A 188 19.69 0.93 -30.35
CA GLY A 188 20.50 0.20 -31.32
C GLY A 188 22.01 0.50 -31.27
N ARG A 189 22.43 1.59 -30.62
CA ARG A 189 23.86 1.95 -30.45
C ARG A 189 24.57 1.07 -29.41
N GLU A 190 23.87 0.56 -28.41
CA GLU A 190 24.47 -0.22 -27.32
C GLU A 190 24.79 -1.67 -27.74
N ASP A 191 24.04 -2.22 -28.70
CA ASP A 191 24.20 -3.61 -29.17
C ASP A 191 25.31 -3.80 -30.22
N LEU A 192 25.90 -2.73 -30.76
CA LEU A 192 26.98 -2.83 -31.75
C LEU A 192 28.37 -3.03 -31.10
N ARG A 193 28.52 -4.09 -30.29
CA ARG A 193 29.84 -4.57 -29.84
C ARG A 193 30.52 -5.38 -30.93
N LEU A 194 31.14 -4.69 -31.89
CA LEU A 194 31.91 -5.30 -32.97
C LEU A 194 33.27 -5.81 -32.47
N ASN A 195 33.66 -7.03 -32.87
CA ASN A 195 35.00 -7.57 -32.66
C ASN A 195 36.02 -6.83 -33.56
N SER A 196 37.30 -6.78 -33.16
CA SER A 196 38.41 -6.10 -33.88
C SER A 196 38.42 -6.39 -35.39
N ARG A 197 38.25 -7.65 -35.78
CA ARG A 197 38.19 -8.06 -37.20
C ARG A 197 36.99 -7.47 -37.95
N GLN A 198 35.84 -7.38 -37.31
CA GLN A 198 34.62 -6.82 -37.91
C GLN A 198 34.71 -5.29 -38.05
N ARG A 199 35.40 -4.62 -37.12
CA ARG A 199 35.71 -3.18 -37.23
C ARG A 199 36.63 -2.91 -38.41
N GLY A 200 37.71 -3.68 -38.54
CA GLY A 200 38.66 -3.54 -39.66
C GLY A 200 38.01 -3.77 -41.03
N ALA A 201 37.12 -4.76 -41.14
CA ALA A 201 36.39 -5.04 -42.38
C ALA A 201 35.45 -3.89 -42.78
N ARG A 202 34.71 -3.30 -41.83
CA ARG A 202 33.85 -2.13 -42.11
C ARG A 202 34.65 -0.91 -42.54
N VAL A 203 35.77 -0.62 -41.87
CA VAL A 203 36.65 0.50 -42.25
C VAL A 203 37.17 0.31 -43.67
N ARG A 204 37.61 -0.90 -44.01
CA ARG A 204 38.09 -1.21 -45.37
C ARG A 204 36.99 -1.09 -46.42
N GLN A 205 35.79 -1.60 -46.14
CA GLN A 205 34.63 -1.47 -47.02
C GLN A 205 34.24 0.00 -47.25
N ALA A 206 34.24 0.82 -46.19
CA ALA A 206 33.94 2.25 -46.29
C ALA A 206 34.97 3.02 -47.12
N ILE A 207 36.25 2.65 -47.04
CA ILE A 207 37.33 3.26 -47.85
C ILE A 207 37.19 2.91 -49.34
N THR A 208 36.81 1.68 -49.67
CA THR A 208 36.59 1.26 -51.08
C THR A 208 35.26 1.72 -51.68
N ALA A 209 34.31 2.16 -50.85
CA ALA A 209 33.01 2.66 -51.30
C ALA A 209 32.96 4.18 -51.51
N ALA A 210 34.04 4.89 -51.15
CA ALA A 210 34.27 6.31 -51.45
C ALA A 210 35.11 6.45 -52.73
#